data_AF-A0A9W9I310-F1
#
_entry.id   AF-A0A9W9I310-F1
#
_cell.length_a   1.000
_cell.length_b   1.000
_cell.length_c   1.000
_cell.angle_alpha   90.00
_cell.angle_beta   90.00
_cell.angle_gamma   90.00
#
_symmetry.space_group_name_H-M   'P 1'
#
loop_
_entity.id
_entity.type
_entity.pdbx_description
1 polymer ?
#
loop_
_entity_poly.entity_id
_entity_poly.type
_entity_poly.pdbx_seq_one_letter_code
_entity_poly.pdbx_strand_id
1 'polypeptide(L)'
;MPPKGKYTDPELRNEVKEEIHQGDKGGKPGQWSARKVPVLRRAQMMASEYKKRGGGYQTSKEDQDETQQHLNQWTDEKWQTKEGSGTARQNDDTRQRYLPKQAWEQMNDEEKEDTEQKKVEGSKKGQQYVSNTGEAKSARQQATRRSQRLQDQNDSVDE
;
A
#
# COMPACT_ATOMS: atom_id res chain seq x y z
N MET A 1 -8.80 31.96 -12.42
CA MET A 1 -9.79 31.00 -11.88
C MET A 1 -9.04 30.07 -10.93
N PRO A 2 -9.50 29.86 -9.68
CA PRO A 2 -8.91 28.84 -8.82
C PRO A 2 -9.05 27.46 -9.49
N PRO A 3 -8.11 26.53 -9.27
CA PRO A 3 -8.19 25.22 -9.90
C PRO A 3 -9.52 24.54 -9.56
N LYS A 4 -10.23 24.03 -10.58
CA LYS A 4 -11.43 23.21 -10.38
C LYS A 4 -11.04 22.05 -9.45
N GLY A 5 -11.71 21.95 -8.30
CA GLY A 5 -11.41 20.90 -7.33
C GLY A 5 -11.64 19.51 -7.94
N LYS A 6 -10.81 18.52 -7.60
CA LYS A 6 -10.97 17.14 -8.10
C LYS A 6 -12.28 16.48 -7.63
N TYR A 7 -12.91 17.04 -6.60
CA TYR A 7 -14.05 16.52 -5.87
C TYR A 7 -15.22 17.49 -5.97
N THR A 8 -16.42 16.97 -6.19
CA THR A 8 -17.66 17.78 -6.20
C THR A 8 -17.98 18.36 -4.82
N ASP A 9 -17.58 17.66 -3.75
CA ASP A 9 -17.76 18.11 -2.37
C ASP A 9 -16.48 17.89 -1.56
N PRO A 10 -15.62 18.92 -1.43
CA PRO A 10 -14.40 18.85 -0.64
C PRO A 10 -14.62 18.67 0.87
N GLU A 11 -15.72 19.18 1.42
CA GLU A 11 -16.01 19.13 2.86
C GLU A 11 -16.43 17.71 3.26
N LEU A 12 -17.34 17.11 2.49
CA LEU A 12 -17.75 15.71 2.66
C LEU A 12 -16.56 14.74 2.56
N ARG A 13 -15.64 14.99 1.62
CA ARG A 13 -14.41 14.21 1.50
C ARG A 13 -13.57 14.28 2.78
N ASN A 14 -13.47 15.45 3.40
CA ASN A 14 -12.71 15.63 4.64
C ASN A 14 -13.40 14.93 5.81
N GLU A 15 -14.72 14.99 5.92
CA GLU A 15 -15.48 14.26 6.94
C GLU A 15 -15.25 12.75 6.84
N VAL A 16 -15.43 12.17 5.64
CA VAL A 16 -15.19 10.74 5.39
C VAL A 16 -13.74 10.35 5.71
N LYS A 17 -12.78 11.23 5.39
CA LYS A 17 -11.36 11.02 5.68
C LYS A 17 -11.12 10.95 7.19
N GLU A 18 -11.65 11.90 7.97
CA GLU A 18 -11.48 11.93 9.43
C GLU A 18 -12.16 10.73 10.10
N GLU A 19 -13.35 10.34 9.66
CA GLU A 19 -14.06 9.16 10.17
C GLU A 19 -13.24 7.87 9.95
N ILE A 20 -12.69 7.68 8.75
CA ILE A 20 -11.84 6.52 8.44
C ILE A 20 -10.49 6.58 9.17
N HIS A 21 -9.95 7.78 9.40
CA HIS A 21 -8.73 7.97 10.19
C HIS A 21 -8.95 7.53 11.64
N GLN A 22 -10.08 7.92 12.23
CA GLN A 22 -10.46 7.56 13.59
C GLN A 22 -10.86 6.08 13.72
N GLY A 23 -11.27 5.44 12.62
CA GLY A 23 -11.54 4.01 12.59
C GLY A 23 -10.32 3.10 12.81
N ASP A 24 -10.58 1.94 13.38
CA ASP A 24 -9.64 0.83 13.59
C ASP A 24 -9.39 -0.03 12.33
N LYS A 25 -10.14 0.24 11.25
CA LYS A 25 -10.00 -0.46 9.96
C LYS A 25 -8.70 -0.08 9.25
N GLY A 26 -7.68 -0.92 9.43
CA GLY A 26 -6.39 -0.81 8.74
C GLY A 26 -5.27 -0.19 9.58
N GLY A 27 -5.45 0.00 10.89
CA GLY A 27 -4.42 0.56 11.77
C GLY A 27 -4.99 0.88 13.16
N LYS A 28 -4.16 1.40 14.06
CA LYS A 28 -4.68 1.98 15.31
C LYS A 28 -5.51 3.24 14.99
N PRO A 29 -6.61 3.50 15.72
CA PRO A 29 -7.35 4.76 15.66
C PRO A 29 -6.39 5.96 15.71
N GLY A 30 -6.64 6.97 14.88
CA GLY A 30 -5.81 8.18 14.89
C GLY A 30 -4.50 8.07 14.11
N GLN A 31 -4.22 6.94 13.44
CA GLN A 31 -3.01 6.78 12.63
C GLN A 31 -3.31 6.30 11.21
N TRP A 32 -2.68 6.93 10.21
CA TRP A 32 -2.58 6.37 8.88
C TRP A 32 -1.55 5.23 8.92
N SER A 33 -1.96 4.02 8.53
CA SER A 33 -1.01 2.92 8.40
C SER A 33 0.08 3.31 7.41
N ALA A 34 1.34 3.20 7.81
CA ALA A 34 2.48 3.38 6.90
C ALA A 34 2.64 2.20 5.91
N ARG A 35 1.77 1.18 5.98
CA ARG A 35 1.75 0.03 5.09
C ARG A 35 0.76 0.24 3.95
N LYS A 36 1.23 -0.08 2.76
CA LYS A 36 0.51 -0.01 1.48
C LYS A 36 -0.89 -0.64 1.47
N VAL A 37 -1.02 -1.92 1.78
CA VAL A 37 -2.30 -2.64 1.63
C VAL A 37 -3.39 -2.00 2.51
N PRO A 38 -3.13 -1.66 3.78
CA PRO A 38 -4.07 -0.88 4.57
C PRO A 38 -4.34 0.54 4.04
N VAL A 39 -3.35 1.22 3.44
CA VAL A 39 -3.56 2.54 2.80
C VAL A 39 -4.50 2.42 1.60
N LEU A 40 -4.28 1.42 0.74
CA LEU A 40 -5.14 1.16 -0.41
C LEU A 40 -6.56 0.79 0.04
N ARG A 41 -6.70 -0.09 1.04
CA ARG A 41 -8.00 -0.45 1.61
C ARG A 41 -8.71 0.77 2.18
N ARG A 42 -8.00 1.67 2.87
CA ARG A 42 -8.58 2.94 3.35
C ARG A 42 -8.95 3.87 2.21
N ALA A 43 -8.14 3.98 1.16
CA ALA A 43 -8.48 4.77 -0.02
C ALA A 43 -9.74 4.23 -0.72
N GLN A 44 -9.89 2.91 -0.83
CA GLN A 44 -11.08 2.26 -1.36
C GLN A 44 -12.31 2.49 -0.47
N MET A 45 -12.17 2.34 0.86
CA MET A 45 -13.25 2.63 1.80
C MET A 45 -13.68 4.11 1.75
N MET A 46 -12.72 5.02 1.68
CA MET A 46 -12.96 6.46 1.55
C MET A 46 -13.68 6.78 0.25
N ALA A 47 -13.21 6.21 -0.88
CA ALA A 47 -13.87 6.39 -2.17
C ALA A 47 -15.29 5.82 -2.17
N SER A 48 -15.50 4.66 -1.53
CA SER A 48 -16.82 4.03 -1.40
C SER A 48 -17.77 4.85 -0.55
N GLU A 49 -17.36 5.29 0.64
CA GLU A 49 -18.19 6.12 1.54
C GLU A 49 -18.45 7.50 0.95
N TYR A 50 -17.44 8.13 0.36
CA TYR A 50 -17.60 9.41 -0.34
C TYR A 50 -18.64 9.31 -1.47
N LYS A 51 -18.56 8.28 -2.32
CA LYS A 51 -19.57 8.03 -3.37
C LYS A 51 -20.95 7.74 -2.78
N LYS A 52 -21.03 6.93 -1.72
CA LYS A 52 -22.29 6.58 -1.06
C LYS A 52 -22.99 7.80 -0.46
N ARG A 53 -22.24 8.80 0.02
CA ARG A 53 -22.76 10.06 0.55
C ARG A 53 -23.03 11.12 -0.55
N GLY A 54 -23.00 10.72 -1.82
CA GLY A 54 -23.30 11.62 -2.95
C GLY A 54 -22.10 12.39 -3.49
N GLY A 55 -20.90 12.11 -3.00
CA GLY A 55 -19.66 12.67 -3.50
C GLY A 55 -19.28 12.16 -4.89
N GLY A 56 -19.05 13.08 -5.82
CA GLY A 56 -18.57 12.83 -7.17
C GLY A 56 -17.16 13.36 -7.41
N TYR A 57 -16.64 13.05 -8.59
CA TYR A 57 -15.34 13.52 -9.08
C TYR A 57 -15.57 14.40 -10.30
N GLN A 58 -14.87 15.53 -10.40
CA GLN A 58 -15.02 16.48 -11.51
C GLN A 58 -13.95 16.29 -12.61
N THR A 59 -13.02 15.35 -12.43
CA THR A 59 -11.96 15.01 -13.39
C THR A 59 -12.43 13.89 -14.32
N SER A 60 -12.14 14.01 -15.62
CA SER A 60 -12.38 12.95 -16.60
C SER A 60 -11.46 11.74 -16.32
N LYS A 61 -11.81 10.56 -16.86
CA LYS A 61 -10.97 9.35 -16.69
C LYS A 61 -9.61 9.50 -17.39
N GLU A 62 -9.54 10.37 -18.41
CA GLU A 62 -8.29 10.75 -19.10
C GLU A 62 -7.41 11.69 -18.25
N ASP A 63 -8.00 12.50 -17.38
CA ASP A 63 -7.29 13.39 -16.43
C ASP A 63 -6.81 12.63 -15.17
N GLN A 64 -7.07 11.32 -15.08
CA GLN A 64 -6.56 10.45 -14.02
C GLN A 64 -5.09 10.09 -14.27
N ASP A 65 -4.27 11.15 -14.23
CA ASP A 65 -2.81 11.29 -14.09
C ASP A 65 -2.01 10.01 -13.74
N GLU A 66 -0.80 9.88 -14.28
CA GLU A 66 0.22 8.81 -14.14
C GLU A 66 0.31 8.16 -12.73
N THR A 67 0.00 8.93 -11.69
CA THR A 67 -0.18 8.47 -10.30
C THR A 67 -1.14 7.29 -10.13
N GLN A 68 -2.18 7.14 -10.96
CA GLN A 68 -3.11 6.00 -10.93
C GLN A 68 -2.53 4.76 -11.59
N GLN A 69 -1.69 4.90 -12.63
CA GLN A 69 -0.98 3.77 -13.22
C GLN A 69 -0.04 3.12 -12.19
N HIS A 70 0.69 3.93 -11.43
CA HIS A 70 1.51 3.44 -10.32
C HIS A 70 0.68 2.78 -9.21
N LEU A 71 -0.56 3.22 -8.95
CA LEU A 71 -1.47 2.58 -7.98
C LEU A 71 -1.99 1.21 -8.45
N ASN A 72 -2.30 1.06 -9.74
CA ASN A 72 -2.70 -0.22 -10.32
C ASN A 72 -1.57 -1.24 -10.24
N GLN A 73 -0.36 -0.86 -10.68
CA GLN A 73 0.83 -1.70 -10.54
C GLN A 73 1.09 -2.04 -9.06
N TRP A 74 0.85 -1.08 -8.17
CA TRP A 74 0.93 -1.33 -6.73
C TRP A 74 -0.11 -2.36 -6.25
N THR A 75 -1.33 -2.34 -6.77
CA THR A 75 -2.42 -3.25 -6.38
C THR A 75 -2.20 -4.67 -6.89
N ASP A 76 -1.58 -4.83 -8.06
CA ASP A 76 -1.32 -6.14 -8.67
C ASP A 76 -0.15 -6.90 -8.04
N GLU A 77 0.70 -6.21 -7.28
CA GLU A 77 1.73 -6.87 -6.49
C GLU A 77 1.10 -7.84 -5.48
N LYS A 78 1.54 -9.09 -5.47
CA LYS A 78 1.14 -10.07 -4.44
C LYS A 78 1.89 -9.78 -3.15
N TRP A 79 1.27 -9.11 -2.19
CA TRP A 79 1.86 -8.83 -0.88
C TRP A 79 1.69 -10.00 0.08
N GLN A 80 2.79 -10.40 0.73
CA GLN A 80 2.81 -11.56 1.62
C GLN A 80 3.91 -11.46 2.68
N THR A 81 3.82 -12.31 3.70
CA THR A 81 4.91 -12.56 4.66
C THR A 81 5.97 -13.47 4.02
N LYS A 82 7.09 -13.69 4.73
CA LYS A 82 8.17 -14.59 4.30
C LYS A 82 7.63 -15.97 3.85
N GLU A 83 6.71 -16.53 4.63
CA GLU A 83 6.10 -17.85 4.40
C GLU A 83 4.94 -17.83 3.38
N GLY A 84 4.68 -16.70 2.72
CA GLY A 84 3.61 -16.58 1.73
C GLY A 84 2.22 -16.27 2.30
N SER A 85 2.09 -16.01 3.60
CA SER A 85 0.80 -15.63 4.21
C SER A 85 0.38 -14.23 3.81
N GLY A 86 -0.91 -14.05 3.49
CA GLY A 86 -1.53 -12.73 3.29
C GLY A 86 -1.70 -11.93 4.58
N THR A 87 -1.51 -12.56 5.74
CA THR A 87 -1.71 -11.95 7.05
C THR A 87 -0.39 -11.85 7.79
N ALA A 88 -0.01 -10.62 8.15
CA ALA A 88 1.21 -10.34 8.91
C ALA A 88 1.00 -10.31 10.44
N ARG A 89 -0.24 -10.34 10.94
CA ARG A 89 -0.53 -10.35 12.38
C ARG A 89 -0.45 -11.79 12.89
N GLN A 90 0.30 -12.00 13.95
CA GLN A 90 0.44 -13.29 14.63
C GLN A 90 -0.51 -13.37 15.84
N ASN A 91 -0.62 -14.57 16.41
CA ASN A 91 -1.49 -14.84 17.57
C ASN A 91 -1.00 -14.14 18.86
N ASP A 92 0.29 -13.86 18.97
CA ASP A 92 0.94 -13.22 20.11
C ASP A 92 0.99 -11.68 19.98
N ASP A 93 0.09 -11.10 19.16
CA ASP A 93 0.06 -9.68 18.80
C ASP A 93 1.30 -9.14 18.06
N THR A 94 2.32 -9.98 17.82
CA THR A 94 3.46 -9.58 17.01
C THR A 94 3.08 -9.49 15.53
N ARG A 95 3.91 -8.80 14.76
CA ARG A 95 3.72 -8.64 13.33
C ARG A 95 4.95 -9.08 12.57
N GLN A 96 4.71 -9.88 11.55
CA GLN A 96 5.67 -10.26 10.53
C GLN A 96 5.94 -9.11 9.56
N ARG A 97 7.05 -9.23 8.83
CA ARG A 97 7.34 -8.36 7.70
C ARG A 97 6.37 -8.69 6.57
N TYR A 98 5.90 -7.64 5.91
CA TYR A 98 4.98 -7.74 4.80
C TYR A 98 5.56 -7.00 3.60
N LEU A 99 5.90 -7.72 2.54
CA LEU A 99 6.58 -7.24 1.34
C LEU A 99 5.92 -7.83 0.09
N PRO A 100 6.15 -7.26 -1.10
CA PRO A 100 5.81 -7.90 -2.36
C PRO A 100 6.50 -9.27 -2.46
N LYS A 101 5.80 -10.27 -2.98
CA LYS A 101 6.35 -11.60 -3.30
C LYS A 101 7.63 -11.50 -4.13
N GLN A 102 7.62 -10.65 -5.15
CA GLN A 102 8.79 -10.38 -5.99
C GLN A 102 9.99 -9.86 -5.20
N ALA A 103 9.79 -9.08 -4.14
CA ALA A 103 10.90 -8.64 -3.29
C ALA A 103 11.46 -9.80 -2.44
N TRP A 104 10.61 -10.70 -1.96
CA TRP A 104 11.07 -11.91 -1.26
C TRP A 104 11.87 -12.83 -2.19
N GLU A 105 11.47 -12.96 -3.45
CA GLU A 105 12.16 -13.78 -4.45
C GLU A 105 13.55 -13.26 -4.84
N GLN A 106 13.83 -11.98 -4.59
CA GLN A 106 15.14 -11.35 -4.84
C GLN A 106 16.11 -11.45 -3.65
N MET A 107 15.65 -12.01 -2.52
CA MET A 107 16.48 -12.19 -1.33
C MET A 107 16.83 -13.67 -1.13
N ASN A 108 18.03 -13.92 -0.61
CA ASN A 108 18.43 -15.25 -0.13
C ASN A 108 17.80 -15.53 1.25
N ASP A 109 17.85 -16.78 1.71
CA ASP A 109 17.11 -17.18 2.93
C ASP A 109 17.61 -16.50 4.21
N GLU A 110 18.89 -16.15 4.29
CA GLU A 110 19.47 -15.39 5.40
C GLU A 110 18.92 -13.95 5.43
N GLU A 111 18.93 -13.27 4.28
CA GLU A 111 18.37 -11.91 4.15
C GLU A 111 16.87 -11.86 4.45
N LYS A 112 16.14 -12.92 4.07
CA LYS A 112 14.71 -13.03 4.36
C LYS A 112 14.48 -13.14 5.87
N GLU A 113 15.27 -14.01 6.52
CA GLU A 113 15.18 -14.24 7.97
C GLU A 113 15.52 -12.98 8.76
N ASP A 114 16.64 -12.32 8.45
CA ASP A 114 17.04 -11.06 9.10
C ASP A 114 15.97 -9.97 8.99
N THR A 115 15.36 -9.88 7.80
CA THR A 115 14.31 -8.91 7.50
C THR A 115 13.05 -9.15 8.33
N GLU A 116 12.71 -10.43 8.53
CA GLU A 116 11.58 -10.91 9.31
C GLU A 116 11.85 -10.72 10.82
N GLN A 117 12.99 -11.21 11.31
CA GLN A 117 13.40 -11.08 12.71
C GLN A 117 13.40 -9.64 13.16
N LYS A 118 14.01 -8.73 12.39
CA LYS A 118 13.99 -7.30 12.68
C LYS A 118 12.58 -6.78 12.87
N LYS A 119 11.61 -7.26 12.07
CA LYS A 119 10.22 -6.81 12.19
C LYS A 119 9.54 -7.39 13.43
N VAL A 120 9.73 -8.68 13.70
CA VAL A 120 9.18 -9.36 14.87
C VAL A 120 9.72 -8.74 16.15
N GLU A 121 11.04 -8.51 16.25
CA GLU A 121 11.68 -7.87 17.41
C GLU A 121 11.14 -6.47 17.68
N GLY A 122 11.07 -5.63 16.64
CA GLY A 122 10.49 -4.29 16.81
C GLY A 122 9.02 -4.36 17.20
N SER A 123 8.27 -5.33 16.66
CA SER A 123 6.87 -5.55 17.07
C SER A 123 6.75 -5.97 18.53
N LYS A 124 7.64 -6.83 19.03
CA LYS A 124 7.71 -7.24 20.45
C LYS A 124 8.02 -6.05 21.36
N LYS A 125 8.81 -5.09 20.88
CA LYS A 125 9.07 -3.80 21.55
C LYS A 125 7.91 -2.80 21.43
N GLY A 126 6.76 -3.20 20.91
CA GLY A 126 5.59 -2.34 20.71
C GLY A 126 5.71 -1.38 19.51
N GLN A 127 6.77 -1.50 18.70
CA GLN A 127 7.00 -0.62 17.55
C GLN A 127 6.07 -0.99 16.39
N GLN A 128 5.11 -0.11 16.13
CA GLN A 128 4.23 -0.24 14.97
C GLN A 128 5.03 -0.19 13.66
N TYR A 129 5.94 0.78 13.54
CA TYR A 129 6.82 0.95 12.40
C TYR A 129 8.23 0.48 12.73
N VAL A 130 8.77 -0.38 11.87
CA VAL A 130 10.16 -0.84 11.93
C VAL A 130 10.72 -0.70 10.53
N SER A 131 11.84 -0.01 10.39
CA SER A 131 12.47 0.19 9.09
C SER A 131 12.79 -1.15 8.43
N ASN A 132 12.72 -1.18 7.09
CA ASN A 132 13.24 -2.31 6.31
C ASN A 132 14.77 -2.38 6.48
N THR A 133 15.31 -3.59 6.41
CA THR A 133 16.75 -3.85 6.20
C THR A 133 17.23 -3.21 4.89
N GLY A 134 18.54 -3.08 4.72
CA GLY A 134 19.13 -2.61 3.46
C GLY A 134 18.64 -3.48 2.30
N GLU A 135 18.77 -4.80 2.46
CA GLU A 135 18.36 -5.76 1.43
C GLU A 135 16.86 -5.72 1.13
N ALA A 136 15.98 -5.65 2.13
CA ALA A 136 14.55 -5.51 1.86
C ALA A 136 14.17 -4.17 1.22
N LYS A 137 15.04 -3.14 1.28
CA LYS A 137 14.84 -1.91 0.49
C LYS A 137 15.32 -2.13 -0.94
N SER A 138 16.51 -2.69 -1.13
CA SER A 138 17.11 -3.00 -2.42
C SER A 138 16.23 -3.95 -3.24
N ALA A 139 15.81 -5.06 -2.64
CA ALA A 139 14.95 -6.07 -3.25
C ALA A 139 13.60 -5.49 -3.69
N ARG A 140 13.01 -4.56 -2.92
CA ARG A 140 11.79 -3.85 -3.33
C ARG A 140 12.02 -2.95 -4.53
N GLN A 141 13.11 -2.19 -4.55
CA GLN A 141 13.43 -1.32 -5.68
C GLN A 141 13.65 -2.14 -6.95
N GLN A 142 14.35 -3.27 -6.83
CA GLN A 142 14.56 -4.21 -7.93
C GLN A 142 13.23 -4.82 -8.42
N ALA A 143 12.36 -5.25 -7.51
CA ALA A 143 11.04 -5.77 -7.84
C ALA A 143 10.20 -4.74 -8.62
N THR A 144 10.14 -3.49 -8.16
CA THR A 144 9.41 -2.42 -8.86
C THR A 144 9.98 -2.16 -10.26
N ARG A 145 11.31 -2.05 -10.40
CA ARG A 145 11.96 -1.86 -11.72
C ARG A 145 11.68 -3.02 -12.67
N ARG A 146 11.66 -4.26 -12.16
CA ARG A 146 11.34 -5.46 -12.96
C ARG A 146 9.89 -5.42 -13.43
N SER A 147 8.96 -5.08 -12.55
CA SER A 147 7.54 -4.94 -12.90
C SER A 147 7.32 -3.87 -13.97
N GLN A 148 7.98 -2.71 -13.86
CA GLN A 148 7.92 -1.65 -14.88
C GLN A 148 8.43 -2.14 -16.23
N ARG A 149 9.61 -2.77 -16.26
CA ARG A 149 10.18 -3.30 -17.50
C ARG A 149 9.27 -4.33 -18.19
N LEU A 150 8.62 -5.21 -17.43
CA LEU A 150 7.71 -6.21 -18.00
C LEU A 150 6.44 -5.57 -18.56
N GLN A 151 5.98 -4.47 -17.97
CA GLN A 151 4.83 -3.72 -18.44
C GLN A 151 5.16 -3.00 -19.77
N ASP A 152 6.28 -2.28 -19.82
CA ASP A 152 6.77 -1.62 -21.04
C ASP A 152 6.97 -2.62 -22.20
N GLN A 153 7.43 -3.84 -21.89
CA GLN A 153 7.59 -4.91 -22.89
C GLN A 153 6.26 -5.44 -23.42
N ASN A 154 5.23 -5.55 -22.57
CA ASN A 154 3.91 -5.98 -23.03
C ASN A 154 3.22 -4.88 -23.85
N ASP A 155 3.36 -3.62 -23.47
CA ASP A 155 2.77 -2.49 -24.21
C ASP A 155 3.44 -2.27 -25.58
N SER A 156 4.69 -2.72 -25.78
CA SER A 156 5.42 -2.62 -27.05
C SER A 156 5.08 -3.71 -28.09
N VAL A 157 4.27 -4.72 -27.72
CA VAL A 157 3.95 -5.87 -28.59
C VAL A 157 2.55 -5.74 -29.22
N ASP A 158 1.75 -4.78 -28.74
CA ASP A 158 0.38 -4.48 -29.22
C ASP A 158 0.34 -3.27 -30.20
N GLU A 159 1.48 -2.84 -30.75
CA GLU A 159 1.58 -1.79 -31.81
C GLU A 159 1.94 -2.35 -33.19
#